data_AF-A0A1Q4C6P4-F1
#
_entry.id   AF-A0A1Q4C6P4-F1
#
_cell.length_a   1.000
_cell.length_b   1.000
_cell.length_c   1.000
_cell.angle_alpha   90.00
_cell.angle_beta   90.00
_cell.angle_gamma   90.00
#
_symmetry.space_group_name_H-M   'P 1'
#
loop_
_entity.id
_entity.type
_entity.pdbx_description
1 polymer ?
#
loop_
_entity_poly.entity_id
_entity_poly.type
_entity_poly.pdbx_seq_one_letter_code
_entity_poly.pdbx_strand_id
1 'polypeptide(L)' 'MSTEAIPMRRDRRWIWLLVGAGLALVIGANWHLVYVAVTSQPDCVTHVRGGTSGAAGSFSAAKSSCTPR' A
#
# COMPACT_ATOMS: atom_id res chain seq x y z
N MET A 1 51.86 5.14 11.30
CA MET A 1 50.39 5.10 11.19
C MET A 1 50.06 3.93 10.28
N SER A 2 49.98 2.74 10.85
CA SER A 2 49.85 1.49 10.09
C SER A 2 48.37 1.25 9.84
N THR A 3 47.95 1.40 8.58
CA THR A 3 46.62 1.00 8.14
C THR A 3 46.60 -0.53 8.05
N GLU A 4 46.17 -1.19 9.13
CA GLU A 4 45.76 -2.59 9.06
C GLU A 4 44.51 -2.69 8.19
N ALA A 5 44.71 -3.07 6.92
CA ALA A 5 43.63 -3.53 6.08
C ALA A 5 43.10 -4.83 6.70
N ILE A 6 42.00 -4.74 7.46
CA ILE A 6 41.27 -5.93 7.90
C ILE A 6 40.93 -6.73 6.64
N PRO A 7 41.46 -7.95 6.46
CA PRO A 7 41.09 -8.78 5.34
C PRO A 7 39.64 -9.20 5.59
N MET A 8 38.71 -8.43 5.03
CA MET A 8 37.32 -8.83 4.96
C MET A 8 37.29 -10.09 4.10
N ARG A 9 37.34 -11.28 4.73
CA ARG A 9 36.78 -12.48 4.11
C ARG A 9 35.43 -12.03 3.60
N ARG A 10 35.26 -12.04 2.28
CA ARG A 10 34.03 -11.59 1.62
C ARG A 10 32.99 -12.66 1.90
N ASP A 11 32.55 -12.71 3.16
CA ASP A 11 31.70 -13.74 3.70
C ASP A 11 30.35 -13.48 3.06
N ARG A 12 30.05 -14.24 2.01
CA ARG A 12 28.86 -14.05 1.15
C ARG A 12 27.56 -14.11 1.95
N ARG A 13 27.63 -14.57 3.21
CA ARG A 13 26.64 -14.44 4.26
C ARG A 13 26.09 -13.01 4.40
N TRP A 14 26.94 -11.98 4.37
CA TRP A 14 26.47 -10.59 4.46
C TRP A 14 25.59 -10.17 3.28
N ILE A 15 25.87 -10.68 2.07
CA ILE A 15 25.02 -10.44 0.90
C ILE A 15 23.65 -11.08 1.12
N TRP A 16 23.61 -12.32 1.62
CA TRP A 16 22.35 -12.98 1.94
C TRP A 16 21.58 -12.29 3.07
N LEU A 17 22.26 -11.73 4.06
CA LEU A 17 21.62 -10.92 5.10
C LEU A 17 20.99 -9.65 4.51
N LEU A 18 21.69 -8.94 3.62
CA LEU A 18 21.15 -7.74 2.96
C LEU A 18 19.95 -8.08 2.05
N VAL A 19 20.04 -9.17 1.30
CA VAL A 19 18.93 -9.66 0.46
C VAL A 19 17.73 -10.04 1.32
N GLY A 20 17.95 -10.78 2.41
CA GLY A 20 16.90 -11.17 3.35
C GLY A 20 16.25 -9.96 4.02
N ALA A 21 17.05 -8.97 4.45
CA ALA A 21 16.56 -7.73 5.03
C ALA A 21 15.71 -6.92 4.03
N GLY A 22 16.18 -6.79 2.78
CA GLY A 22 15.44 -6.13 1.72
C GLY A 22 14.11 -6.83 1.40
N LEU A 23 14.12 -8.16 1.32
CA LEU A 23 12.91 -8.94 1.07
C LEU A 23 11.92 -8.80 2.23
N ALA A 24 12.38 -8.90 3.48
CA ALA A 24 11.55 -8.72 4.66
C ALA A 24 10.92 -7.32 4.70
N LEU A 25 11.67 -6.28 4.33
CA LEU A 25 11.17 -4.91 4.26
C LEU A 25 10.06 -4.77 3.24
N VAL A 26 10.24 -5.28 2.01
CA VAL A 26 9.22 -5.21 0.96
C VAL A 26 7.97 -5.98 1.36
N ILE A 27 8.12 -7.18 1.90
CA ILE A 27 6.99 -7.99 2.38
C ILE A 27 6.23 -7.24 3.50
N GLY A 28 6.95 -6.72 4.49
CA GLY A 28 6.35 -5.99 5.61
C GLY A 28 5.62 -4.72 5.16
N ALA A 29 6.22 -3.94 4.26
CA ALA A 29 5.59 -2.74 3.71
C ALA A 29 4.31 -3.08 2.94
N ASN A 30 4.35 -4.09 2.06
CA ASN A 30 3.18 -4.50 1.30
C ASN A 30 2.08 -5.10 2.19
N TRP A 31 2.47 -5.88 3.20
CA TRP A 31 1.53 -6.42 4.20
C TRP A 31 0.82 -5.29 4.95
N HIS A 32 1.56 -4.26 5.37
CA HIS A 32 0.99 -3.10 6.04
C HIS A 32 0.00 -2.35 5.15
N LEU A 33 0.30 -2.18 3.85
CA LEU A 33 -0.64 -1.56 2.91
C LEU A 33 -1.94 -2.36 2.77
N VAL A 34 -1.85 -3.69 2.69
CA VAL A 34 -3.03 -4.56 2.66
C VAL A 34 -3.83 -4.44 3.96
N TYR A 35 -3.17 -4.48 5.11
CA TYR A 35 -3.81 -4.27 6.41
C TYR A 35 -4.59 -2.96 6.44
N VAL A 36 -3.94 -1.83 6.12
CA VAL A 36 -4.59 -0.53 6.08
C VAL A 36 -5.77 -0.52 5.10
N ALA A 37 -5.64 -1.12 3.92
CA ALA A 37 -6.71 -1.15 2.94
C ALA A 37 -7.96 -1.92 3.42
N VAL A 38 -7.79 -2.97 4.23
CA VAL A 38 -8.92 -3.77 4.74
C VAL A 38 -9.44 -3.30 6.10
N THR A 39 -8.61 -2.67 6.93
CA THR A 39 -9.03 -2.17 8.26
C THR A 39 -9.51 -0.74 8.25
N SER A 40 -9.17 0.04 7.21
CA SER A 40 -9.76 1.36 7.05
C SER A 40 -11.25 1.19 6.79
N GLN A 41 -12.09 1.91 7.52
CA GLN A 41 -13.45 2.24 7.09
C GLN A 41 -13.29 3.48 6.21
N PRO A 42 -13.21 3.36 4.86
CA PRO A 42 -13.27 4.55 4.03
C PRO A 42 -14.63 5.20 4.27
N ASP A 43 -14.63 6.41 4.82
CA ASP A 43 -15.88 7.12 5.08
C ASP A 43 -16.71 7.18 3.81
N CYS A 44 -17.96 6.80 3.98
CA CYS A 44 -18.96 6.70 2.95
C CYS A 44 -19.53 8.07 2.62
N VAL A 45 -18.66 8.92 2.09
CA VAL A 45 -18.99 10.32 1.81
C VAL A 45 -20.11 10.39 0.78
N THR A 46 -21.12 11.22 1.04
CA THR A 46 -22.28 11.38 0.16
C THR A 46 -21.87 11.96 -1.19
N HIS A 47 -21.93 11.16 -2.27
CA HIS A 47 -21.62 11.68 -3.60
C HIS A 47 -22.68 12.68 -4.08
N VAL A 48 -22.21 13.87 -4.48
CA VAL A 48 -23.01 15.03 -4.93
C VAL A 48 -23.87 14.70 -6.15
N ARG A 49 -23.43 13.76 -7.01
CA ARG A 49 -24.31 13.14 -8.00
C ARG A 49 -25.14 12.09 -7.33
N GLY A 50 -26.08 12.61 -6.58
CA GLY A 50 -26.96 11.85 -5.78
C GLY A 50 -28.00 11.11 -6.59
N GLY A 51 -27.64 10.41 -7.68
CA GLY A 51 -28.55 9.57 -8.48
C GLY A 51 -29.96 10.10 -8.45
N THR A 52 -30.13 11.37 -8.80
CA THR A 52 -31.41 12.04 -8.65
C THR A 52 -32.25 11.68 -9.85
N SER A 53 -33.54 11.49 -9.61
CA SER A 53 -34.60 11.26 -10.58
C SER A 53 -34.70 12.45 -11.55
N GLY A 54 -33.71 12.58 -12.44
CA GLY A 54 -33.67 13.61 -13.47
C GLY A 54 -34.76 13.33 -14.50
N ALA A 55 -35.36 14.42 -15.01
CA ALA A 55 -36.32 14.33 -16.10
C ALA A 55 -35.77 13.50 -17.27
N ALA A 56 -36.65 12.72 -17.90
CA ALA A 56 -36.33 11.87 -19.03
C ALA A 56 -35.59 12.69 -20.12
N GLY A 57 -34.31 12.37 -20.35
CA GLY A 57 -33.49 12.98 -21.41
C GLY A 57 -32.25 13.77 -20.97
N SER A 58 -31.93 13.85 -19.67
CA SER A 58 -30.68 14.48 -19.20
C SER A 58 -29.61 13.47 -18.79
N PHE A 59 -28.34 13.74 -19.09
CA PHE A 59 -27.22 12.93 -18.58
C PHE A 59 -27.03 13.19 -17.08
N SER A 60 -27.12 12.14 -16.27
CA SER A 60 -26.79 12.16 -14.84
C SER A 60 -25.81 11.03 -14.55
N ALA A 61 -24.67 11.34 -13.93
CA ALA A 61 -23.66 10.33 -13.61
C ALA A 61 -23.96 9.65 -12.26
N ALA A 62 -23.41 8.44 -12.10
CA ALA A 62 -23.73 7.55 -10.99
C ALA A 62 -23.32 8.08 -9.60
N LYS A 63 -24.05 7.60 -8.58
CA LYS A 63 -23.87 7.85 -7.14
C LYS A 63 -22.97 6.74 -6.56
N SER A 64 -21.89 7.09 -5.87
CA SER A 64 -21.08 6.10 -5.14
C SER A 64 -21.74 5.79 -3.81
N SER A 65 -21.82 4.51 -3.55
CA SER A 65 -22.53 3.93 -2.43
C SER A 65 -21.51 3.63 -1.36
N CYS A 66 -21.85 3.90 -0.12
CA CYS A 66 -21.72 2.75 0.76
C CYS A 66 -23.09 2.17 1.02
N THR A 67 -23.09 0.84 1.04
CA THR A 67 -23.59 0.00 2.14
C THR A 67 -23.27 -1.46 1.81
N PRO A 68 -22.04 -1.91 2.11
CA PRO A 68 -21.85 -3.06 3.03
C PRO A 68 -20.59 -2.91 3.92
N ARG A 69 -20.55 -3.32 5.19
CA ARG A 69 -21.56 -3.82 6.15
C ARG A 69 -21.08 -3.43 7.54
#